data_AF-A0A6J4XG25-F1
#
_entry.id   AF-A0A6J4XG25-F1
#
_cell.length_a   1.000
_cell.length_b   1.000
_cell.length_c   1.000
_cell.angle_alpha   90.00
_cell.angle_beta   90.00
_cell.angle_gamma   90.00
#
_symmetry.space_group_name_H-M   'P 1'
#
loop_
_entity.id
_entity.type
_entity.pdbx_description
1 polymer ?
#
loop_
_entity_poly.entity_id
_entity_poly.type
_entity_poly.pdbx_seq_one_letter_code
_entity_poly.pdbx_strand_id
1 'polypeptide(L)' 'MIEKEKIEAIKRDVDLVPLVKAKGIELKKNGKSYFGLCPFHDDTNPSLSVNPNKNLWQCFGCG' A
#
# COMPACT_ATOMS: atom_id res chain seq x y z
N MET A 1 22.97 -8.34 11.19
CA MET A 1 22.42 -7.17 10.47
C MET A 1 22.07 -7.60 9.07
N ILE A 2 21.01 -7.04 8.48
CA ILE A 2 20.62 -7.31 7.08
C ILE A 2 21.38 -6.34 6.17
N GLU A 3 21.94 -6.83 5.07
CA GLU A 3 22.62 -6.02 4.04
C GLU A 3 21.67 -5.01 3.40
N LYS A 4 22.16 -3.80 3.08
CA LYS A 4 21.32 -2.72 2.53
C LYS A 4 20.74 -3.10 1.18
N GLU A 5 21.53 -3.77 0.35
CA GLU A 5 21.15 -4.26 -0.98
C GLU A 5 19.96 -5.22 -0.88
N LYS A 6 19.94 -6.07 0.16
CA LYS A 6 18.84 -6.99 0.43
C LYS A 6 17.57 -6.24 0.85
N ILE A 7 17.70 -5.17 1.65
CA ILE A 7 16.57 -4.30 2.01
C ILE A 7 15.99 -3.63 0.77
N GLU A 8 16.82 -3.08 -0.10
CA GLU A 8 16.37 -2.41 -1.33
C GLU A 8 15.75 -3.39 -2.33
N ALA A 9 16.27 -4.63 -2.43
CA ALA A 9 15.63 -5.67 -3.22
C ALA A 9 14.22 -5.98 -2.72
N ILE A 10 14.03 -6.15 -1.41
CA ILE A 10 12.70 -6.41 -0.83
C ILE A 10 11.74 -5.25 -1.12
N LYS A 11 12.16 -4.00 -0.96
CA LYS A 11 11.31 -2.83 -1.25
C LYS A 11 10.87 -2.74 -2.70
N ARG A 12 11.72 -3.18 -3.64
CA ARG A 12 11.42 -3.17 -5.07
C ARG A 12 10.52 -4.33 -5.48
N ASP A 13 10.79 -5.52 -4.94
CA ASP A 13 10.25 -6.77 -5.48
C ASP A 13 8.92 -7.19 -4.80
N VAL A 14 8.62 -6.65 -3.62
CA VAL A 14 7.34 -6.90 -2.94
C VAL A 14 6.24 -6.00 -3.53
N ASP A 15 5.22 -6.63 -4.12
CA ASP A 15 4.01 -5.94 -4.59
C ASP A 15 3.14 -5.51 -3.39
N LEU A 16 2.89 -4.20 -3.29
CA LEU A 16 2.09 -3.62 -2.22
C LEU A 16 0.61 -4.03 -2.26
N VAL A 17 0.02 -4.31 -3.42
CA VAL A 17 -1.42 -4.66 -3.51
C VAL A 17 -1.75 -5.97 -2.79
N PRO A 18 -1.09 -7.11 -3.07
CA PRO A 18 -1.31 -8.35 -2.33
C PRO A 18 -0.84 -8.24 -0.88
N LEU A 19 0.23 -7.49 -0.60
CA LEU A 19 0.69 -7.27 0.78
C LEU A 19 -0.39 -6.60 1.65
N VAL A 20 -1.00 -5.53 1.15
CA VAL A 20 -2.07 -4.80 1.84
C VAL A 20 -3.32 -5.67 2.00
N LYS A 21 -3.73 -6.40 0.95
CA LYS A 21 -4.85 -7.36 1.03
C LYS A 21 -4.61 -8.47 2.05
N ALA A 22 -3.39 -8.98 2.16
CA ALA A 22 -3.02 -9.99 3.15
C ALA A 22 -3.12 -9.47 4.61
N LYS A 23 -3.18 -8.15 4.81
CA LYS A 23 -3.48 -7.53 6.11
C LYS A 23 -4.98 -7.32 6.37
N GLY A 24 -5.85 -7.85 5.50
CA GLY A 24 -7.31 -7.78 5.66
C GLY A 24 -7.94 -6.48 5.16
N ILE A 25 -7.17 -5.64 4.45
CA ILE A 25 -7.66 -4.38 3.92
C ILE A 25 -8.27 -4.62 2.55
N GLU A 26 -9.56 -4.35 2.41
CA GLU A 26 -10.22 -4.42 1.12
C GLU A 26 -9.74 -3.31 0.19
N LEU A 27 -9.35 -3.69 -1.02
CA LEU A 27 -8.87 -2.77 -2.04
C LEU A 27 -9.70 -2.89 -3.31
N LYS A 28 -10.27 -1.77 -3.76
CA LYS A 28 -11.01 -1.65 -5.03
C LYS A 28 -10.18 -0.89 -6.05
N LYS A 29 -10.11 -1.40 -7.28
CA LYS A 29 -9.36 -0.75 -8.36
C LYS A 29 -10.09 0.50 -8.84
N ASN A 30 -9.38 1.62 -8.94
CA ASN A 30 -9.87 2.85 -9.55
C ASN A 30 -8.76 3.49 -10.40
N GLY A 31 -8.96 3.47 -11.72
CA GLY A 31 -7.93 3.89 -12.68
C GLY A 31 -6.64 3.09 -12.54
N LYS A 32 -5.54 3.78 -12.25
CA LYS A 32 -4.18 3.20 -12.13
C LYS A 32 -3.83 2.77 -10.70
N SER A 33 -4.69 3.03 -9.72
CA SER A 33 -4.45 2.73 -8.30
C SER A 33 -5.55 1.85 -7.73
N TYR A 34 -5.32 1.35 -6.52
CA TYR A 34 -6.29 0.67 -5.68
C TYR A 34 -6.60 1.53 -4.46
N PHE A 35 -7.86 1.54 -4.03
CA PHE A 35 -8.32 2.33 -2.90
C PHE A 35 -8.99 1.46 -1.83
N GLY A 36 -8.79 1.81 -0.57
CA GLY A 36 -9.38 1.14 0.60
C GLY A 36 -9.41 2.06 1.82
N LEU A 37 -9.94 1.55 2.93
CA LEU A 37 -9.90 2.25 4.21
C LEU A 37 -8.49 2.21 4.79
N CYS A 38 -8.04 3.32 5.36
CA CYS A 38 -6.74 3.38 6.02
C CYS A 38 -6.78 2.65 7.37
N PRO A 39 -5.84 1.74 7.66
CA PRO A 39 -5.79 1.04 8.95
C PRO A 39 -5.15 1.88 10.08
N PHE A 40 -4.65 3.09 9.77
CA PHE A 40 -3.87 3.91 10.69
C PHE A 40 -4.65 5.06 11.34
N HIS A 41 -5.89 5.28 10.91
CA HIS A 41 -6.83 6.19 11.58
C HIS A 41 -8.25 5.64 11.47
N ASP A 42 -9.19 6.23 12.21
CA ASP A 42 -10.61 5.89 12.10
C ASP A 42 -11.17 6.41 10.76
N ASP A 43 -10.99 5.61 9.72
CA ASP A 43 -11.31 5.97 8.35
C ASP A 43 -12.70 5.43 7.96
N THR A 44 -13.57 6.33 7.52
CA THR A 44 -14.90 5.99 6.97
C THR A 44 -14.99 6.22 5.46
N ASN A 45 -13.98 6.85 4.85
CA ASN A 45 -13.96 7.21 3.43
C ASN A 45 -12.67 6.70 2.79
N PRO A 46 -12.70 5.78 1.80
CA PRO A 46 -11.50 5.13 1.26
C PRO A 46 -10.34 6.08 0.89
N SER A 47 -9.44 6.32 1.85
CA SER A 47 -8.39 7.34 1.76
C SER A 47 -7.02 6.74 1.46
N LEU A 48 -6.87 5.43 1.67
CA LEU A 48 -5.66 4.68 1.31
C LEU A 48 -5.62 4.45 -0.19
N SER A 49 -4.56 4.91 -0.85
CA SER A 49 -4.25 4.68 -2.26
C SER A 49 -3.00 3.84 -2.40
N VAL A 50 -3.06 2.78 -3.20
CA VAL A 50 -1.91 1.91 -3.53
C VAL A 50 -1.70 1.95 -5.04
N ASN A 51 -0.53 2.39 -5.48
CA ASN A 51 -0.16 2.45 -6.89
C ASN A 51 0.84 1.31 -7.20
N PRO A 52 0.40 0.23 -7.85
CA PRO A 52 1.28 -0.91 -8.16
C PRO A 52 2.39 -0.56 -9.14
N ASN A 53 2.16 0.38 -10.06
CA ASN A 53 3.17 0.76 -11.07
C ASN A 53 4.33 1.55 -10.45
N LYS A 54 4.07 2.33 -9.39
CA LYS A 54 5.10 3.07 -8.66
C LYS A 54 5.64 2.31 -7.45
N ASN A 55 5.01 1.19 -7.09
CA ASN A 55 5.18 0.49 -5.82
C ASN A 55 5.15 1.44 -4.60
N LEU A 56 4.18 2.35 -4.58
CA LEU A 56 3.98 3.33 -3.51
C LEU A 56 2.55 3.25 -2.96
N TRP A 57 2.39 3.66 -1.71
CA TRP A 57 1.11 3.88 -1.08
C TRP A 57 1.07 5.24 -0.39
N GLN A 58 -0.13 5.77 -0.20
CA GLN A 58 -0.36 7.01 0.53
C GLN A 58 -1.77 6.98 1.13
N CYS A 59 -1.94 7.45 2.37
CA CYS A 59 -3.25 7.75 2.90
C CYS A 59 -3.50 9.27 2.80
N PHE A 60 -4.49 9.68 2.02
CA PHE A 60 -4.82 11.10 1.88
C PHE A 60 -5.53 11.70 3.10
N GLY A 61 -5.88 10.89 4.10
CA GLY A 61 -6.45 11.34 5.37
C GLY A 61 -5.43 11.59 6.47
N CYS A 62 -4.36 10.78 6.55
CA CYS A 62 -3.40 10.85 7.67
C CYS A 62 -1.90 10.84 7.29
N GLY A 63 -1.52 10.68 6.02
CA GLY A 63 -0.10 10.68 5.60
C GLY A 63 0.21 9.73 4.46
#